data_AF-A0A1B3MVE6-F1
#
_entry.id   AF-A0A1B3MVE6-F1
#
_cell.length_a   1.000
_cell.length_b   1.000
_cell.length_c   1.000
_cell.angle_alpha   90.00
_cell.angle_beta   90.00
_cell.angle_gamma   90.00
#
_symmetry.space_group_name_H-M   'P 1'
#
loop_
_entity.id
_entity.type
_entity.pdbx_description
1 polymer ?
#
loop_
_entity_poly.entity_id
_entity_poly.type
_entity_poly.pdbx_seq_one_letter_code
_entity_poly.pdbx_strand_id
1 'polypeptide(L)' 'MIERAGGGHTIFIGDTINDIAGARNAGIPSVAVSFGFLDGPVEELQADAIIHHFDELLPLLQGWPQ' A
#
# COMPACT_ATOMS: atom_id res chain seq x y z
N MET A 1 11.65 -7.14 7.40
CA MET A 1 12.36 -6.13 6.57
C MET A 1 12.38 -4.77 7.25
N ILE A 2 11.27 -4.31 7.82
CA ILE A 2 11.17 -3.03 8.56
C ILE A 2 12.24 -2.86 9.64
N GLU A 3 12.36 -3.84 10.55
CA GLU A 3 13.40 -3.82 11.59
C GLU A 3 14.82 -3.75 11.01
N ARG A 4 15.09 -4.50 9.93
CA ARG A 4 16.38 -4.50 9.23
C ARG A 4 16.68 -3.15 8.54
N ALA A 5 15.65 -2.35 8.25
CA ALA A 5 15.77 -1.01 7.70
C ALA A 5 15.89 0.08 8.78
N GLY A 6 15.94 -0.30 10.07
CA GLY A 6 16.03 0.63 11.20
C GLY A 6 14.68 0.99 11.82
N GLY A 7 13.57 0.38 11.37
CA GLY A 7 12.24 0.66 11.88
C GLY A 7 11.68 2.01 11.41
N GLY A 8 10.64 2.48 12.10
CA GLY A 8 9.97 3.75 11.81
C GLY A 8 8.70 3.60 10.95
N HIS A 9 8.19 4.75 10.48
CA HIS A 9 6.97 4.79 9.68
C HIS A 9 7.15 3.98 8.41
N THR A 10 6.22 3.06 8.16
CA THR A 10 6.25 2.15 7.02
C THR A 10 4.87 2.06 6.42
N ILE A 11 4.81 2.04 5.09
CA ILE A 11 3.61 1.73 4.31
C ILE A 11 3.99 0.64 3.30
N PHE A 12 3.11 -0.32 3.10
CA PHE A 12 3.24 -1.31 2.02
C PHE A 12 2.62 -0.75 0.73
N ILE A 13 3.26 -0.99 -0.42
CA ILE A 13 2.72 -0.63 -1.73
C ILE A 13 2.70 -1.89 -2.60
N GLY A 14 1.54 -2.28 -3.12
CA GLY A 14 1.38 -3.51 -3.91
C GLY A 14 0.09 -3.52 -4.73
N ASP A 15 -0.16 -4.60 -5.44
CA ASP A 15 -1.24 -4.74 -6.42
C ASP A 15 -2.09 -5.99 -6.21
N THR A 16 -1.72 -6.87 -5.28
CA THR A 16 -2.41 -8.14 -5.06
C THR A 16 -3.07 -8.24 -3.70
N ILE A 17 -3.99 -9.20 -3.55
CA ILE A 17 -4.60 -9.52 -2.25
C ILE A 17 -3.57 -9.98 -1.23
N ASN A 18 -2.49 -10.65 -1.66
CA ASN A 18 -1.43 -11.11 -0.77
C ASN A 18 -0.63 -9.95 -0.20
N ASP A 19 -0.41 -8.89 -0.98
CA ASP A 19 0.24 -7.66 -0.55
C ASP A 19 -0.55 -6.98 0.56
N ILE A 20 -1.84 -6.74 0.31
CA ILE A 20 -2.70 -6.03 1.26
C ILE A 20 -2.98 -6.87 2.50
N ALA A 21 -3.21 -8.18 2.35
CA ALA A 21 -3.34 -9.08 3.49
C ALA A 21 -2.04 -9.17 4.30
N GLY A 22 -0.88 -9.18 3.63
CA GLY A 22 0.42 -9.17 4.27
C GLY A 22 0.65 -7.91 5.11
N ALA A 23 0.37 -6.74 4.55
CA ALA A 23 0.45 -5.45 5.23
C ALA A 23 -0.48 -5.40 6.46
N ARG A 24 -1.74 -5.82 6.29
CA ARG A 24 -2.74 -5.90 7.37
C ARG A 24 -2.28 -6.83 8.49
N ASN A 25 -1.78 -8.02 8.16
CA ASN A 25 -1.28 -8.99 9.13
C ASN A 25 -0.01 -8.50 9.85
N ALA A 26 0.78 -7.63 9.20
CA ALA A 26 1.94 -6.99 9.79
C ALA A 26 1.58 -5.71 10.59
N GLY A 27 0.32 -5.29 10.60
CA GLY A 27 -0.13 -4.09 11.31
C GLY A 27 0.39 -2.79 10.73
N ILE A 28 0.68 -2.74 9.42
CA ILE A 28 1.13 -1.54 8.73
C ILE A 28 0.09 -1.09 7.69
N PRO A 29 -0.02 0.23 7.42
CA PRO A 29 -0.87 0.73 6.35
C PRO A 29 -0.40 0.26 4.96
N SER A 30 -1.32 0.31 4.01
CA SER A 30 -1.16 -0.23 2.67
C SER A 30 -1.76 0.68 1.60
N VAL A 31 -1.08 0.78 0.46
CA VAL A 31 -1.54 1.48 -0.73
C VAL A 31 -1.59 0.48 -1.88
N ALA A 32 -2.76 0.33 -2.49
CA ALA A 32 -2.92 -0.48 -3.69
C ALA A 32 -2.61 0.34 -4.95
N VAL A 33 -1.96 -0.27 -5.93
CA VAL A 33 -1.80 0.30 -7.28
C VAL A 33 -2.77 -0.37 -8.24
N SER A 34 -3.53 0.42 -9.02
CA SER A 34 -4.53 -0.14 -9.95
C SER A 34 -3.94 -0.58 -11.29
N PHE A 35 -2.65 -0.39 -11.51
CA PHE A 35 -1.95 -0.59 -12.78
C PHE A 35 -0.97 -1.78 -12.75
N GLY A 36 -1.08 -2.63 -11.72
CA GLY A 36 -0.35 -3.90 -11.61
C GLY A 36 -1.06 -5.07 -12.29
N PHE A 37 -0.86 -6.28 -11.75
CA PHE A 37 -1.42 -7.55 -12.20
C PHE A 37 -2.58 -7.99 -11.29
N LEU A 38 -3.65 -7.20 -11.28
CA LEU A 38 -4.79 -7.44 -10.41
C LEU A 38 -5.63 -8.64 -10.86
N ASP A 39 -6.12 -9.39 -9.88
CA ASP A 39 -7.11 -10.46 -10.08
C ASP A 39 -8.49 -9.97 -9.61
N GLY A 40 -8.98 -8.89 -10.25
CA GLY A 40 -10.24 -8.22 -9.93
C GLY A 40 -10.11 -6.68 -9.78
N PRO A 41 -11.20 -6.00 -9.40
CA PRO A 41 -11.18 -4.56 -9.09
C PRO A 41 -10.24 -4.24 -7.93
N VAL A 42 -9.46 -3.15 -8.06
CA VAL A 42 -8.49 -2.72 -7.05
C VAL A 42 -9.15 -2.39 -5.70
N GLU A 43 -10.40 -1.93 -5.74
CA GLU A 43 -11.21 -1.57 -4.58
C GLU A 43 -11.55 -2.78 -3.71
N GLU A 44 -11.60 -3.99 -4.29
CA GLU A 44 -11.86 -5.23 -3.56
C GLU A 44 -10.66 -5.66 -2.70
N LEU A 45 -9.46 -5.13 -2.97
CA LEU A 45 -8.28 -5.40 -2.16
C LEU A 45 -8.37 -4.79 -0.75
N GLN A 46 -9.23 -3.77 -0.56
CA GLN A 46 -9.42 -3.09 0.73
C GLN A 46 -8.11 -2.54 1.32
N ALA A 47 -7.28 -1.93 0.47
CA ALA A 47 -6.13 -1.15 0.91
C ALA A 47 -6.58 0.17 1.56
N ASP A 48 -5.70 0.80 2.34
CA ASP A 48 -6.00 2.06 3.03
C ASP A 48 -6.08 3.24 2.04
N ALA A 49 -5.40 3.15 0.90
CA ALA A 49 -5.55 4.04 -0.23
C ALA A 49 -5.26 3.33 -1.56
N ILE A 50 -5.62 3.98 -2.66
CA ILE A 50 -5.42 3.48 -4.03
C ILE A 50 -4.78 4.59 -4.86
N ILE A 51 -3.80 4.23 -5.71
CA ILE A 51 -3.25 5.12 -6.73
C ILE A 51 -3.39 4.50 -8.12
N HIS A 52 -3.61 5.35 -9.13
CA HIS A 52 -3.77 4.94 -10.53
C HIS A 52 -2.54 5.24 -11.40
N HIS A 53 -1.59 6.00 -10.86
CA HIS A 53 -0.28 6.27 -11.45
C HIS A 53 0.76 6.56 -10.36
N PHE A 54 2.05 6.37 -10.67
CA PHE A 54 3.14 6.62 -9.71
C PHE A 54 3.23 8.08 -9.23
N ASP A 55 2.84 9.04 -10.07
CA ASP A 55 2.91 10.47 -9.73
C ASP A 55 1.95 10.87 -8.59
N GLU A 56 0.96 10.03 -8.28
CA GLU A 56 0.02 10.25 -7.17
C GLU A 56 0.62 9.85 -5.81
N LEU A 57 1.69 9.04 -5.80
CA LEU A 57 2.26 8.49 -4.56
C LEU A 57 2.81 9.59 -3.64
N LEU A 58 3.62 10.50 -4.17
CA LEU A 58 4.24 11.57 -3.38
C LEU A 58 3.19 12.51 -2.78
N PRO A 59 2.22 13.05 -3.56
CA PRO A 59 1.11 13.83 -3.02
C PRO A 59 0.31 13.08 -1.95
N LEU A 60 0.02 11.80 -2.15
CA LEU A 60 -0.71 10.96 -1.19
C LEU A 60 0.06 10.86 0.14
N LEU A 61 1.36 10.54 0.09
CA LEU A 61 2.18 10.36 1.29
C LEU A 61 2.40 11.66 2.08
N GLN A 62 2.48 12.81 1.40
CA GLN A 62 2.60 14.11 2.06
C GLN A 62 1.37 14.46 2.92
N GLY A 63 0.19 13.98 2.52
CA GLY A 63 -1.07 14.15 3.25
C GLY A 63 -1.42 12.98 4.18
N TRP A 64 -0.55 11.98 4.31
CA TRP A 64 -0.87 10.77 5.07
C TRP A 64 -1.07 11.09 6.56
N PRO A 65 -2.15 10.60 7.20
CA PRO A 65 -2.37 10.82 8.62
C PRO A 65 -1.21 10.23 9.44
N GLN A 66 -0.75 10.98 10.44
CA GLN A 66 0.28 10.57 11.39
C GLN A 66 -0.24 9.49 12.34
#